data_AF-A0A6V7J503-F1
#
_entry.id   AF-A0A6V7J503-F1
#
_cell.length_a   1.000
_cell.length_b   1.000
_cell.length_c   1.000
_cell.angle_alpha   90.00
_cell.angle_beta   90.00
_cell.angle_gamma   90.00
#
_symmetry.space_group_name_H-M   'P 1'
#
loop_
_entity.id
_entity.type
_entity.pdbx_description
1 polymer ?
#
loop_
_entity_poly.entity_id
_entity_poly.type
_entity_poly.pdbx_seq_one_letter_code
_entity_poly.pdbx_strand_id
1 'polypeptide(L)'
;KFENIYNDQLAIMAVTHKAQFEYAWCLVRSKYPADIKKGIMLLEGLFQDADGEKRDCLYYLALGHARLKQYTPALHYLRVFLQVEPGNQQVMHLESLIKKKMEK
;
A
#
# COMPACT_ATOMS: atom_id res chain seq x y z
N LYS A 1 -13.02 -6.99 12.11
CA LYS A 1 -13.50 -7.98 11.10
C LYS A 1 -12.34 -8.51 10.27
N PHE A 2 -11.66 -7.70 9.45
CA PHE A 2 -10.53 -8.16 8.63
C PHE A 2 -9.32 -8.63 9.44
N GLU A 3 -9.04 -7.98 10.57
CA GLU A 3 -7.99 -8.44 11.50
C GLU A 3 -8.24 -9.85 12.03
N ASN A 4 -9.48 -10.15 12.47
CA ASN A 4 -9.82 -11.49 12.96
C ASN A 4 -9.68 -12.52 11.85
N ILE A 5 -10.19 -12.23 10.64
CA ILE A 5 -10.06 -13.14 9.49
C ILE A 5 -8.58 -13.42 9.18
N TYR A 6 -7.74 -12.38 9.17
CA TYR A 6 -6.30 -12.52 8.96
C TYR A 6 -5.64 -13.36 10.06
N ASN A 7 -5.94 -13.09 11.32
CA ASN A 7 -5.35 -13.80 12.46
C ASN A 7 -5.80 -15.27 12.51
N ASP A 8 -7.06 -15.56 12.21
CA ASP A 8 -7.60 -16.92 12.15
C ASP A 8 -6.89 -17.73 11.05
N GLN A 9 -6.67 -17.13 9.87
CA GLN A 9 -5.92 -17.76 8.79
C GLN A 9 -4.43 -17.89 9.09
N LEU A 10 -3.86 -16.92 9.80
CA LEU A 10 -2.45 -16.93 10.22
C LEU A 10 -2.20 -18.08 11.22
N ALA A 11 -3.13 -18.33 12.13
CA ALA A 11 -3.04 -19.41 13.10
C ALA A 11 -2.97 -20.80 12.45
N ILE A 12 -3.56 -20.97 11.27
CA ILE A 12 -3.53 -22.22 10.48
C ILE A 12 -2.52 -22.18 9.32
N MET A 13 -1.67 -21.15 9.25
CA MET A 13 -0.66 -20.93 8.20
C MET A 13 -1.24 -20.95 6.77
N ALA A 14 -2.50 -20.53 6.60
CA ALA A 14 -3.21 -20.54 5.32
C ALA A 14 -3.76 -19.14 4.98
N VAL A 15 -2.93 -18.11 5.16
CA VAL A 15 -3.30 -16.72 4.85
C VAL A 15 -3.48 -16.56 3.35
N THR A 16 -4.70 -16.18 2.97
CA THR A 16 -5.02 -15.86 1.58
C THR A 16 -4.54 -14.46 1.23
N HIS A 17 -4.11 -14.25 -0.02
CA HIS A 17 -3.71 -12.93 -0.52
C HIS A 17 -4.78 -11.86 -0.25
N LYS A 18 -6.04 -12.23 -0.47
CA LYS A 18 -7.20 -11.37 -0.22
C LYS A 18 -7.31 -10.94 1.25
N ALA A 19 -7.21 -11.87 2.20
CA ALA A 19 -7.33 -11.53 3.62
C ALA A 19 -6.18 -10.63 4.10
N GLN A 20 -4.96 -10.92 3.63
CA GLN A 20 -3.80 -10.07 3.89
C GLN A 20 -3.98 -8.68 3.30
N PHE A 21 -4.48 -8.57 2.06
CA PHE A 21 -4.71 -7.30 1.38
C PHE A 21 -5.77 -6.47 2.10
N GLU A 22 -6.93 -7.05 2.42
CA GLU A 22 -8.04 -6.36 3.10
C GLU A 22 -7.63 -5.85 4.49
N TYR A 23 -6.83 -6.63 5.23
CA TYR A 23 -6.29 -6.19 6.52
C TYR A 23 -5.25 -5.07 6.35
N ALA A 24 -4.30 -5.23 5.44
CA ALA A 24 -3.27 -4.23 5.17
C ALA A 24 -3.85 -2.89 4.68
N TRP A 25 -4.88 -2.95 3.83
CA TRP A 25 -5.65 -1.81 3.37
C TRP A 25 -6.24 -0.98 4.51
N CYS A 26 -6.79 -1.66 5.53
CA CYS A 26 -7.33 -1.01 6.72
C CYS A 26 -6.20 -0.34 7.54
N LEU A 27 -5.08 -1.04 7.70
CA LEU A 27 -3.92 -0.58 8.47
C LEU A 27 -3.26 0.68 7.88
N VAL A 28 -3.06 0.72 6.55
CA VAL A 28 -2.50 1.89 5.85
C VAL A 28 -3.35 3.15 6.04
N ARG A 29 -4.65 2.98 6.29
CA ARG A 29 -5.60 4.08 6.52
C ARG A 29 -5.71 4.50 8.00
N SER A 30 -5.07 3.77 8.91
CA SER A 30 -5.07 4.05 10.35
C SER A 30 -4.45 5.42 10.68
N LYS A 31 -4.81 5.95 11.85
CA LYS A 31 -4.21 7.17 12.41
C LYS A 31 -2.86 6.89 13.07
N TYR A 32 -2.57 5.64 13.42
CA TYR A 32 -1.36 5.27 14.16
C TYR A 32 -0.22 4.92 13.19
N PRO A 33 0.96 5.54 13.32
CA PRO A 33 2.12 5.23 12.46
C PRO A 33 2.56 3.76 12.51
N ALA A 34 2.40 3.08 13.65
CA ALA A 34 2.73 1.67 13.81
C ALA A 34 1.84 0.78 12.91
N ASP A 35 0.53 1.04 12.90
CA ASP A 35 -0.41 0.33 12.02
C ASP A 35 -0.06 0.56 10.56
N ILE A 36 0.23 1.81 10.17
CA ILE A 36 0.59 2.13 8.78
C ILE A 36 1.85 1.36 8.36
N LYS A 37 2.88 1.29 9.22
CA LYS A 37 4.08 0.49 8.97
C LYS A 37 3.76 -1.00 8.80
N LYS A 38 2.92 -1.56 9.67
CA LYS A 38 2.47 -2.96 9.56
C LYS A 38 1.72 -3.19 8.24
N GLY A 39 0.84 -2.27 7.85
CA GLY A 39 0.12 -2.33 6.58
C GLY A 39 1.04 -2.30 5.37
N ILE A 40 2.06 -1.44 5.37
CA ILE A 40 3.10 -1.41 4.31
C ILE A 40 3.80 -2.77 4.22
N MET A 41 4.27 -3.31 5.34
CA MET A 41 4.98 -4.60 5.35
C MET A 41 4.11 -5.75 4.79
N LEU A 42 2.83 -5.79 5.13
CA LEU A 42 1.91 -6.79 4.59
C LEU A 42 1.67 -6.61 3.08
N LEU A 43 1.61 -5.38 2.58
CA LEU A 43 1.47 -5.10 1.15
C LEU A 43 2.75 -5.44 0.36
N GLU A 44 3.92 -5.18 0.93
CA GLU A 44 5.20 -5.56 0.30
C GLU A 44 5.31 -7.08 0.14
N GLY A 45 4.87 -7.85 1.15
CA GLY A 45 4.79 -9.30 1.06
C GLY A 45 3.88 -9.77 -0.07
N LEU A 46 2.72 -9.14 -0.25
CA LEU A 46 1.80 -9.47 -1.35
C LEU A 46 2.34 -9.09 -2.72
N PHE A 47 3.08 -7.98 -2.82
CA PHE A 47 3.60 -7.50 -4.08
C PHE A 47 4.61 -8.47 -4.71
N GLN A 48 5.35 -9.24 -3.90
CA GLN A 48 6.28 -10.26 -4.39
C GLN A 48 5.58 -11.48 -5.00
N ASP A 49 4.40 -11.86 -4.48
CA ASP A 49 3.73 -13.13 -4.82
C ASP A 49 2.49 -13.00 -5.73
N ALA A 50 1.85 -11.82 -5.81
CA ALA A 50 0.54 -11.70 -6.45
C ALA A 50 0.60 -11.23 -7.91
N ASP A 51 0.21 -12.06 -8.89
CA ASP A 51 0.16 -11.66 -10.32
C ASP A 51 -1.03 -10.76 -10.72
N GLY A 52 -2.13 -10.76 -9.95
CA GLY A 52 -3.37 -10.05 -10.33
C GLY A 52 -3.59 -8.67 -9.69
N GLU A 53 -3.11 -8.45 -8.46
CA GLU A 53 -3.47 -7.26 -7.64
C GLU A 53 -2.30 -6.26 -7.46
N LYS A 54 -1.26 -6.37 -8.32
CA LYS A 54 -0.04 -5.53 -8.24
C LYS A 54 -0.36 -4.03 -8.24
N ARG A 55 -1.36 -3.59 -9.02
CA ARG A 55 -1.72 -2.17 -9.13
C ARG A 55 -2.26 -1.60 -7.82
N ASP A 56 -3.21 -2.29 -7.20
CA ASP A 56 -3.81 -1.83 -5.94
C ASP A 56 -2.76 -1.83 -4.82
N CYS A 57 -1.87 -2.84 -4.80
CA CYS A 57 -0.73 -2.87 -3.90
C CYS A 57 0.19 -1.65 -4.10
N LEU A 58 0.59 -1.34 -5.35
CA LEU A 58 1.42 -0.17 -5.66
C LEU A 58 0.78 1.14 -5.17
N TYR A 59 -0.52 1.30 -5.37
CA TYR A 59 -1.24 2.49 -4.90
C TYR A 59 -1.23 2.60 -3.37
N TYR A 60 -1.54 1.52 -2.65
CA TYR A 60 -1.57 1.56 -1.19
C TYR A 60 -0.18 1.61 -0.54
N LEU A 61 0.85 1.06 -1.18
CA LEU A 61 2.25 1.24 -0.78
C LEU A 61 2.65 2.71 -0.88
N ALA A 62 2.39 3.34 -2.03
CA ALA A 62 2.63 4.77 -2.21
C ALA A 62 1.88 5.62 -1.16
N LEU A 63 0.60 5.32 -0.92
CA LEU A 63 -0.21 6.03 0.06
C LEU A 63 0.33 5.84 1.49
N GLY A 64 0.71 4.63 1.88
CA GLY A 64 1.26 4.33 3.20
C GLY A 64 2.55 5.11 3.47
N HIS A 65 3.50 5.06 2.54
CA HIS A 65 4.75 5.82 2.65
C HIS A 65 4.49 7.34 2.69
N ALA A 66 3.57 7.85 1.85
CA ALA A 66 3.22 9.27 1.85
C ALA A 66 2.62 9.73 3.20
N ARG A 67 1.80 8.89 3.84
CA ARG A 67 1.23 9.17 5.18
C ARG A 67 2.28 9.17 6.28
N LEU A 68 3.34 8.37 6.14
CA LEU A 68 4.51 8.38 7.02
C LEU A 68 5.51 9.50 6.70
N LYS A 69 5.18 10.40 5.75
CA LYS A 69 6.08 11.45 5.22
C LYS A 69 7.37 10.89 4.59
N GLN A 70 7.36 9.62 4.20
CA GLN A 70 8.44 8.97 3.47
C GLN A 70 8.21 9.17 1.97
N TYR A 71 8.52 10.38 1.48
CA TYR A 71 8.12 10.77 0.13
C TYR A 71 8.93 10.10 -0.98
N THR A 72 10.21 9.80 -0.74
CA THR A 72 11.08 9.10 -1.71
C THR A 72 10.52 7.72 -2.10
N PRO A 73 10.23 6.80 -1.16
CA PRO A 73 9.62 5.52 -1.51
C PRO A 73 8.20 5.68 -2.05
N ALA A 74 7.42 6.65 -1.56
CA ALA A 74 6.09 6.92 -2.10
C ALA A 74 6.13 7.28 -3.60
N LEU A 75 7.02 8.19 -4.00
CA LEU A 75 7.20 8.57 -5.41
C LEU A 75 7.71 7.42 -6.27
N HIS A 76 8.57 6.57 -5.72
CA HIS A 76 9.04 5.37 -6.43
C HIS A 76 7.86 4.48 -6.83
N TYR A 77 6.99 4.12 -5.89
CA TYR A 77 5.82 3.28 -6.16
C TYR A 77 4.83 3.93 -7.15
N LEU A 78 4.61 5.25 -7.06
CA LEU A 78 3.75 5.96 -8.02
C LEU A 78 4.33 5.95 -9.44
N ARG A 79 5.65 6.10 -9.58
CA ARG A 79 6.31 6.02 -10.90
C ARG A 79 6.18 4.63 -11.50
N VAL A 80 6.39 3.57 -10.70
CA VAL A 80 6.19 2.19 -11.14
C VAL A 80 4.73 1.97 -11.55
N PHE A 81 3.76 2.50 -10.79
CA PHE A 81 2.35 2.46 -11.18
C PHE A 81 2.11 3.15 -12.54
N LEU A 82 2.64 4.35 -12.74
CA LEU A 82 2.46 5.11 -13.99
C LEU A 82 3.16 4.48 -15.19
N GLN A 83 4.17 3.61 -15.00
CA GLN A 83 4.72 2.81 -16.10
C GLN A 83 3.71 1.77 -16.60
N VAL A 84 2.84 1.27 -15.73
CA VAL A 84 1.78 0.31 -16.06
C VAL A 84 0.54 1.03 -16.59
N GLU A 85 0.14 2.13 -15.94
CA GLU A 85 -1.02 2.94 -16.35
C GLU A 85 -0.67 4.44 -16.46
N PRO A 86 -0.05 4.88 -17.57
CA PRO A 86 0.40 6.27 -17.73
C PRO A 86 -0.73 7.30 -17.66
N GLY A 87 -1.95 6.93 -18.05
CA GLY A 87 -3.11 7.81 -18.10
C GLY A 87 -3.86 7.97 -16.78
N ASN A 88 -3.42 7.32 -15.70
CA ASN A 88 -4.16 7.30 -14.43
C ASN A 88 -4.10 8.65 -13.70
N GLN A 89 -5.17 9.44 -13.84
CA GLN A 89 -5.28 10.80 -13.27
C GLN A 89 -5.18 10.82 -11.75
N GLN A 90 -5.69 9.79 -11.06
CA GLN A 90 -5.64 9.70 -9.60
C GLN A 90 -4.19 9.57 -9.11
N VAL A 91 -3.39 8.75 -9.78
CA VAL A 91 -1.99 8.51 -9.43
C VAL A 91 -1.12 9.71 -9.77
N MET A 92 -1.34 10.34 -10.93
CA MET A 92 -0.67 11.60 -11.30
C MET A 92 -0.98 12.73 -10.31
N HIS A 93 -2.24 12.84 -9.86
CA HIS A 93 -2.62 13.83 -8.87
C HIS A 93 -1.92 13.59 -7.52
N LEU A 94 -1.88 12.33 -7.05
CA LEU A 94 -1.18 11.97 -5.82
C LEU A 94 0.33 12.25 -5.91
N GLU A 95 0.96 11.97 -7.06
CA GLU A 95 2.37 12.28 -7.29
C GLU A 95 2.63 13.79 -7.19
N SER A 96 1.78 14.62 -7.81
CA SER A 96 1.89 16.08 -7.73
C SER A 96 1.73 16.60 -6.29
N LEU A 97 0.76 16.06 -5.53
CA LEU A 97 0.56 16.42 -4.13
C LEU A 97 1.78 16.11 -3.26
N ILE A 98 2.42 14.96 -3.50
CA ILE A 98 3.64 14.57 -2.76
C ILE A 98 4.81 15.47 -3.14
N LYS A 99 5.03 15.74 -4.43
CA LYS A 99 6.09 16.65 -4.91
C LYS A 99 5.97 18.03 -4.25
N LYS A 100 4.77 18.62 -4.25
CA LYS A 100 4.49 19.91 -3.58
C LYS A 100 4.77 19.90 -2.07
N LYS A 101 4.66 18.74 -1.41
CA LYS A 101 4.98 18.58 0.01
C LYS A 101 6.47 18.40 0.29
N MET A 102 7.28 18.06 -0.71
CA MET A 102 8.73 17.96 -0.59
C MET A 102 9.44 19.30 -0.83
N GLU A 103 8.81 20.20 -1.61
CA GLU A 103 9.33 21.54 -1.91
C GLU A 103 9.08 22.55 -0.77
N LYS A 104 8.34 22.17 0.27
CA LYS A 104 8.07 22.96 1.47
C LYS A 104 8.84 22.40 2.67
#